data_AF-A0A0F8GJA9-F1
#
_entry.id   AF-A0A0F8GJA9-F1
#
_cell.length_a   1.000
_cell.length_b   1.000
_cell.length_c   1.000
_cell.angle_alpha   90.00
_cell.angle_beta   90.00
_cell.angle_gamma   90.00
#
_symmetry.space_group_name_H-M   'P 1'
#
loop_
_entity.id
_entity.type
_entity.pdbx_description
1 polymer ?
#
loop_
_entity_poly.entity_id
_entity_poly.type
_entity_poly.pdbx_seq_one_letter_code
_entity_poly.pdbx_strand_id
1 'polypeptide(L)'
;MIELKAENVYNYLITIANSPKNTVTYWKMEEKYGLEHNPKNLQQLTDILNLIVIYNRLKGEPFLAALVVNKRGMPGDGFFRTLNFVDVDVEDKIDFFVKEVQRIRDYNWEKWDWNIIK
;
A
#
# COMPACT_ATOMS: atom_id res chain seq x y z
N MET A 1 -12.54 4.44 -19.01
CA MET A 1 -12.18 3.67 -17.80
C MET A 1 -10.71 3.96 -17.54
N ILE A 2 -10.37 4.54 -16.39
CA ILE A 2 -8.97 4.82 -16.06
C ILE A 2 -8.31 3.51 -15.67
N GLU A 3 -7.29 3.10 -16.41
CA GLU A 3 -6.49 1.92 -16.05
C GLU A 3 -5.44 2.34 -15.02
N LEU A 4 -5.65 1.95 -13.77
CA LEU A 4 -4.70 2.20 -12.70
C LEU A 4 -3.50 1.26 -12.85
N LYS A 5 -2.29 1.80 -12.95
CA LYS A 5 -1.05 1.02 -13.08
C LYS A 5 -0.38 0.85 -11.72
N ALA A 6 0.04 -0.38 -11.40
CA ALA A 6 0.70 -0.69 -10.13
C ALA A 6 1.99 0.12 -9.92
N GLU A 7 2.77 0.35 -10.97
CA GLU A 7 3.96 1.19 -10.94
C GLU A 7 3.68 2.62 -10.46
N ASN A 8 2.62 3.24 -10.96
CA ASN A 8 2.21 4.59 -10.58
C ASN A 8 1.76 4.65 -9.12
N VAL A 9 1.11 3.60 -8.62
CA VAL A 9 0.70 3.48 -7.22
C VAL A 9 1.93 3.30 -6.33
N TYR A 10 2.82 2.38 -6.69
CA TYR A 10 4.06 2.12 -5.98
C TYR A 10 4.94 3.37 -5.83
N ASN A 11 5.23 4.04 -6.93
CA ASN A 11 6.07 5.25 -6.95
C ASN A 11 5.42 6.41 -6.17
N TYR A 12 4.09 6.47 -6.13
CA TYR A 12 3.39 7.42 -5.27
C TYR A 12 3.50 7.05 -3.79
N LEU A 13 3.39 5.77 -3.43
CA LEU A 13 3.56 5.32 -2.05
C LEU A 13 4.97 5.60 -1.54
N ILE A 14 6.00 5.52 -2.38
CA ILE A 14 7.36 5.99 -2.03
C ILE A 14 7.35 7.49 -1.70
N THR A 15 6.61 8.31 -2.46
CA THR A 15 6.49 9.74 -2.16
C THR A 15 5.81 9.96 -0.81
N ILE A 16 4.81 9.14 -0.48
CA ILE A 16 4.13 9.17 0.84
C ILE A 16 5.07 8.72 1.96
N ALA A 17 5.87 7.66 1.75
CA ALA A 17 6.86 7.16 2.71
C ALA A 17 7.89 8.24 3.09
N ASN A 18 8.24 9.11 2.14
CA ASN A 18 9.17 10.23 2.37
C ASN A 18 8.47 11.52 2.84
N SER A 19 7.15 11.51 3.00
CA SER A 19 6.38 12.69 3.41
C SER A 19 6.17 12.74 4.93
N PRO A 20 5.99 13.93 5.53
CA PRO A 20 5.73 14.04 6.97
C PRO A 20 4.49 13.26 7.45
N LYS A 21 3.46 13.14 6.60
CA LYS A 21 2.21 12.44 6.94
C LYS A 21 2.37 10.91 6.97
N ASN A 22 3.30 10.36 6.18
CA ASN A 22 3.63 8.93 6.10
C ASN A 22 2.48 7.96 5.81
N THR A 23 1.26 8.44 5.59
CA THR A 23 0.08 7.63 5.32
C THR A 23 -0.85 8.38 4.38
N VAL A 24 -1.69 7.62 3.67
CA VAL A 24 -2.68 8.13 2.74
C VAL A 24 -3.97 7.34 2.90
N THR A 25 -5.12 7.99 2.78
CA THR A 25 -6.41 7.29 2.86
C THR A 25 -6.82 6.74 1.51
N TYR A 26 -7.64 5.69 1.49
CA TYR A 26 -8.25 5.18 0.25
C TYR A 26 -8.93 6.29 -0.56
N TRP A 27 -9.67 7.18 0.10
CA TRP A 27 -10.30 8.34 -0.54
C TRP A 27 -9.30 9.24 -1.28
N LYS A 28 -8.14 9.53 -0.67
CA LYS A 28 -7.09 10.34 -1.31
C LYS A 28 -6.42 9.63 -2.47
N MET A 29 -6.33 8.29 -2.41
CA MET A 29 -5.88 7.49 -3.55
C MET A 29 -6.88 7.59 -4.70
N GLU A 30 -8.17 7.44 -4.42
CA GLU A 30 -9.24 7.59 -5.41
C GLU A 30 -9.20 8.98 -6.06
N GLU A 31 -9.14 10.06 -5.27
CA GLU A 31 -9.00 11.44 -5.77
C GLU A 31 -7.75 11.61 -6.66
N LYS A 32 -6.60 11.10 -6.21
CA LYS A 32 -5.33 11.23 -6.95
C LYS A 32 -5.41 10.62 -8.35
N TYR A 33 -6.09 9.48 -8.48
CA TYR A 33 -6.17 8.74 -9.74
C TYR A 33 -7.48 9.00 -10.51
N GLY A 34 -8.28 9.98 -10.07
CA GLY A 34 -9.54 10.33 -10.73
C GLY A 34 -10.58 9.21 -10.69
N LEU A 35 -10.52 8.35 -9.67
CA LEU A 35 -11.46 7.24 -9.49
C LEU A 35 -12.70 7.75 -8.75
N GLU A 36 -13.88 7.54 -9.34
CA GLU A 36 -15.13 7.75 -8.63
C GLU A 36 -15.26 6.78 -7.46
N HIS A 37 -15.76 7.25 -6.32
CA HIS A 37 -15.95 6.41 -5.16
C HIS A 37 -17.10 5.42 -5.39
N ASN A 38 -16.76 4.17 -5.68
CA ASN A 38 -17.70 3.08 -5.84
C ASN A 38 -17.00 1.73 -5.56
N PRO A 39 -17.76 0.65 -5.29
CA PRO A 39 -17.18 -0.65 -4.95
C PRO A 39 -16.22 -1.22 -5.99
N LYS A 40 -16.46 -0.96 -7.28
CA LYS A 40 -15.62 -1.48 -8.38
C LYS A 40 -14.24 -0.82 -8.40
N ASN A 41 -14.17 0.49 -8.26
CA ASN A 41 -12.91 1.23 -8.24
C ASN A 41 -12.12 0.95 -6.95
N LEU A 42 -12.82 0.81 -5.81
CA LEU A 42 -12.20 0.39 -4.56
C LEU A 42 -11.58 -1.02 -4.69
N GLN A 43 -12.27 -1.95 -5.37
CA GLN A 43 -11.73 -3.28 -5.65
C GLN A 43 -10.48 -3.21 -6.53
N GLN A 44 -10.51 -2.43 -7.62
CA GLN A 44 -9.35 -2.23 -8.50
C GLN A 44 -8.14 -1.69 -7.75
N LEU A 45 -8.33 -0.68 -6.90
CA LEU A 45 -7.26 -0.16 -6.05
C LEU A 45 -6.73 -1.22 -5.08
N THR A 46 -7.62 -1.99 -4.46
CA THR A 46 -7.26 -3.08 -3.53
C THR A 46 -6.44 -4.17 -4.22
N ASP A 47 -6.81 -4.57 -5.45
CA ASP A 47 -6.09 -5.58 -6.22
C ASP A 47 -4.66 -5.13 -6.54
N ILE A 48 -4.49 -3.84 -6.87
CA ILE A 48 -3.17 -3.26 -7.12
C ILE A 48 -2.34 -3.18 -5.84
N LEU A 49 -2.94 -2.82 -4.71
CA LEU A 49 -2.24 -2.81 -3.42
C LEU A 49 -1.80 -4.23 -3.02
N ASN A 50 -2.62 -5.24 -3.27
CA ASN A 50 -2.26 -6.64 -3.04
C ASN A 50 -1.10 -7.09 -3.95
N LEU A 51 -1.11 -6.67 -5.22
CA LEU A 51 0.02 -6.91 -6.13
C LEU A 51 1.32 -6.27 -5.61
N ILE A 52 1.25 -5.05 -5.09
CA ILE A 52 2.39 -4.36 -4.47
C ILE A 52 2.90 -5.13 -3.25
N VAL A 53 2.02 -5.64 -2.39
CA VAL A 53 2.42 -6.47 -1.24
C VAL A 53 3.20 -7.71 -1.70
N ILE A 54 2.73 -8.39 -2.75
CA ILE A 54 3.42 -9.55 -3.32
C ILE A 54 4.79 -9.14 -3.88
N TYR A 55 4.85 -8.03 -4.62
CA TYR A 55 6.09 -7.49 -5.16
C TYR A 55 7.11 -7.17 -4.05
N ASN A 56 6.69 -6.42 -3.02
CA ASN A 56 7.54 -6.10 -1.88
C ASN A 56 8.07 -7.36 -1.20
N ARG A 57 7.21 -8.38 -1.02
CA ARG A 57 7.62 -9.68 -0.46
C ARG A 57 8.72 -10.34 -1.30
N LEU A 58 8.56 -10.36 -2.62
CA LEU A 58 9.55 -10.97 -3.54
C LEU A 58 10.88 -10.22 -3.56
N LYS A 59 10.85 -8.90 -3.34
CA LYS A 59 12.06 -8.05 -3.27
C LYS A 59 12.70 -7.98 -1.89
N GLY A 60 12.05 -8.52 -0.86
CA GLY A 60 12.51 -8.36 0.53
C GLY A 60 12.32 -6.94 1.08
N GLU A 61 11.45 -6.16 0.46
CA GLU A 61 11.13 -4.79 0.84
C GLU A 61 10.08 -4.76 1.96
N PRO A 62 10.00 -3.68 2.75
CA PRO A 62 8.83 -3.37 3.57
C PRO A 62 7.57 -3.22 2.71
N PHE A 63 6.40 -3.48 3.29
CA PHE A 63 5.12 -3.47 2.57
C PHE A 63 4.56 -2.06 2.43
N LEU A 64 4.86 -1.37 1.33
CA LEU A 64 4.38 0.00 1.06
C LEU A 64 2.87 0.16 1.18
N ALA A 65 2.10 -0.88 0.83
CA ALA A 65 0.66 -0.86 0.93
C ALA A 65 0.15 -0.63 2.38
N ALA A 66 0.99 -0.85 3.39
CA ALA A 66 0.68 -0.51 4.79
C ALA A 66 0.40 0.99 4.98
N LEU A 67 0.94 1.88 4.13
CA LEU A 67 0.70 3.31 4.22
C LEU A 67 -0.73 3.70 3.78
N VAL A 68 -1.48 2.80 3.15
CA VAL A 68 -2.86 3.05 2.72
C VAL A 68 -3.85 2.65 3.81
N VAL A 69 -4.39 3.66 4.48
CA VAL A 69 -5.18 3.48 5.70
C VAL A 69 -6.67 3.81 5.51
N ASN A 70 -7.50 3.16 6.31
CA ASN A 70 -8.91 3.48 6.44
C ASN A 70 -9.12 4.71 7.34
N LYS A 71 -10.38 5.10 7.58
CA LYS A 71 -10.74 6.26 8.43
C LYS A 71 -10.28 6.17 9.89
N ARG A 72 -9.89 4.98 10.36
CA ARG A 72 -9.34 4.73 11.71
C ARG A 72 -7.81 4.82 11.75
N GLY A 73 -7.15 5.15 10.63
CA GLY A 73 -5.69 5.26 10.57
C GLY A 73 -4.94 3.93 10.47
N MET A 74 -5.65 2.82 10.17
CA MET A 74 -5.07 1.48 10.05
C MET A 74 -5.20 0.95 8.62
N PRO A 75 -4.32 0.04 8.16
CA PRO A 75 -4.54 -0.71 6.93
C PRO A 75 -5.90 -1.44 6.95
N GLY A 76 -6.49 -1.63 5.77
CA GLY A 76 -7.73 -2.40 5.64
C GLY A 76 -7.51 -3.90 5.81
N ASP A 77 -8.57 -4.66 6.12
CA ASP A 77 -8.46 -6.11 6.35
C ASP A 77 -7.88 -6.88 5.15
N GLY A 78 -8.07 -6.38 3.93
CA GLY A 78 -7.48 -6.96 2.73
C GLY A 78 -5.96 -7.06 2.80
N PHE A 79 -5.30 -6.03 3.34
CA PHE A 79 -3.84 -6.01 3.54
C PHE A 79 -3.40 -7.13 4.50
N PHE A 80 -4.04 -7.23 5.67
CA PHE A 80 -3.71 -8.26 6.65
C PHE A 80 -4.00 -9.67 6.13
N ARG A 81 -5.09 -9.87 5.39
CA ARG A 81 -5.38 -11.16 4.74
C ARG A 81 -4.29 -11.55 3.73
N THR A 82 -3.80 -10.63 2.91
CA THR A 82 -2.69 -10.89 1.96
C THR A 82 -1.38 -11.28 2.67
N LEU A 83 -1.23 -10.87 3.93
CA LEU A 83 -0.11 -11.27 4.79
C LEU A 83 -0.37 -12.56 5.59
N ASN A 84 -1.52 -13.21 5.42
CA ASN A 84 -1.99 -14.32 6.25
C ASN A 84 -2.14 -13.97 7.75
N PHE A 85 -2.40 -12.70 8.08
CA PHE A 85 -2.76 -12.22 9.41
C PHE A 85 -4.29 -12.32 9.63
N VAL A 86 -4.83 -13.51 9.37
CA VAL A 86 -6.22 -13.89 9.67
C VAL A 86 -6.17 -14.53 11.05
N ASP A 87 -7.03 -14.13 11.98
CA ASP A 87 -7.06 -14.63 13.38
C ASP A 87 -5.96 -14.11 14.32
N VAL A 88 -5.31 -13.02 13.95
CA VAL A 88 -4.38 -12.28 14.83
C VAL A 88 -5.13 -11.17 15.59
N ASP A 89 -4.78 -11.00 16.86
CA ASP A 89 -5.36 -9.98 17.74
C ASP A 89 -5.15 -8.56 17.19
N VAL A 90 -6.05 -7.66 17.56
CA VAL A 90 -6.01 -6.26 17.08
C VAL A 90 -4.71 -5.56 17.52
N GLU A 91 -4.24 -5.85 18.73
CA GLU A 91 -3.00 -5.28 19.28
C GLU A 91 -1.78 -5.72 18.45
N ASP A 92 -1.68 -7.00 18.10
CA ASP A 92 -0.61 -7.53 17.25
C ASP A 92 -0.63 -6.90 15.84
N LYS A 93 -1.82 -6.63 15.29
CA LYS A 93 -1.94 -5.91 14.00
C LYS A 93 -1.45 -4.47 14.10
N ILE A 94 -1.70 -3.80 15.22
CA ILE A 94 -1.20 -2.45 15.49
C ILE A 94 0.32 -2.47 15.63
N ASP A 95 0.86 -3.39 16.44
CA ASP A 95 2.30 -3.54 16.64
C ASP A 95 3.04 -3.84 15.34
N PHE A 96 2.48 -4.75 14.53
CA PHE A 96 2.96 -5.02 13.19
C PHE A 96 2.97 -3.74 12.35
N PHE A 97 1.85 -3.03 12.29
CA PHE A 97 1.71 -1.81 11.48
C PHE A 97 2.71 -0.73 11.88
N VAL A 98 2.88 -0.47 13.18
CA VAL A 98 3.84 0.53 13.68
C VAL A 98 5.26 0.17 13.29
N LYS A 99 5.67 -1.09 13.48
CA LYS A 99 6.99 -1.59 13.07
C LYS A 99 7.17 -1.49 11.56
N GLU A 100 6.14 -1.81 10.79
CA GLU A 100 6.20 -1.77 9.33
C GLU A 100 6.34 -0.35 8.80
N VAL A 101 5.63 0.62 9.37
CA VAL A 101 5.79 2.04 9.03
C VAL A 101 7.21 2.52 9.32
N GLN A 102 7.81 2.09 10.44
CA GLN A 102 9.19 2.43 10.75
C GLN A 102 10.16 1.82 9.72
N ARG A 103 9.99 0.53 9.38
CA ARG A 103 10.79 -0.14 8.34
C ARG A 103 10.67 0.57 6.99
N ILE A 104 9.47 1.03 6.63
CA ILE A 104 9.22 1.76 5.39
C ILE A 104 9.99 3.09 5.37
N ARG A 105 10.04 3.82 6.49
CA ARG A 105 10.77 5.09 6.59
C ARG A 105 12.28 4.90 6.48
N ASP A 106 12.80 3.84 7.08
CA ASP A 106 14.24 3.57 7.13
C ASP A 106 14.75 2.91 5.83
N TYR A 107 13.85 2.50 4.94
CA TYR A 107 14.20 1.82 3.70
C TYR A 107 14.63 2.81 2.61
N ASN A 108 15.72 2.48 1.91
CA ASN A 108 16.18 3.25 0.76
C ASN A 108 15.40 2.83 -0.50
N TRP A 109 14.34 3.56 -0.81
CA TRP A 109 13.43 3.22 -1.91
C TRP A 109 14.01 3.45 -3.30
N GLU A 110 13.88 2.45 -4.15
CA GLU A 110 14.05 2.58 -5.59
C GLU A 110 12.69 2.63 -6.27
N LYS A 111 12.57 3.41 -7.35
CA LYS A 111 11.34 3.43 -8.13
C LYS A 111 11.12 2.08 -8.77
N TRP A 112 9.86 1.65 -8.82
CA TRP A 112 9.50 0.52 -9.68
C TRP A 112 9.61 1.03 -11.13
N ASP A 113 10.44 0.36 -11.92
CA ASP A 113 10.52 0.48 -13.38
C ASP A 113 10.29 -0.91 -14.01
N TRP A 114 9.28 -1.03 -14.88
CA TRP A 114 8.96 -2.28 -15.58
C TRP A 114 9.97 -2.66 -16.68
N ASN A 115 10.96 -1.82 -16.98
CA ASN A 115 11.96 -2.07 -18.02
C ASN A 115 13.08 -3.02 -17.60
N ILE A 116 12.76 -4.18 -17.03
CA ILE A 116 13.73 -5.29 -16.89
C ILE A 116 13.72 -6.11 -18.18
N ILE A 117 14.18 -5.50 -19.27
CA ILE A 117 14.83 -6.22 -20.37
C ILE A 117 16.16 -5.50 -20.61
N LYS A 118 17.23 -6.09 -20.08
CA LYS A 118 18.57 -5.95 -20.63
C LYS A 118 19.09 -7.36 -20.92
#